data_AF-R6A4B0-F1
#
_entry.id   AF-R6A4B0-F1
#
_cell.length_a   1.000
_cell.length_b   1.000
_cell.length_c   1.000
_cell.angle_alpha   90.00
_cell.angle_beta   90.00
_cell.angle_gamma   90.00
#
_symmetry.space_group_name_H-M   'P 1'
#
loop_
_entity.id
_entity.type
_entity.pdbx_description
1 polymer ?
#
loop_
_entity_poly.entity_id
_entity_poly.type
_entity_poly.pdbx_seq_one_letter_code
_entity_poly.pdbx_strand_id
1 'polypeptide(L)'
;MFESTRSFFTNTIQPLKLEEFSNEAIEQNILTTYRKLHDQYEADKHLIPEGNLIEVKFEDFEADALGMTEEIYRTLSLPGWDNAKTAIAQYVGSKKGYKKNKYQYADRTRQLVEDNWGDVLDQWGYRI
;
A
#
# COMPACT_ATOMS: atom_id res chain seq x y z
N MET A 1 -3.95 -3.31 3.78
CA MET A 1 -4.77 -3.19 2.56
C MET A 1 -6.13 -3.89 2.71
N PHE A 2 -6.20 -5.21 2.94
CA PHE A 2 -7.47 -5.95 3.07
C PHE A 2 -8.49 -5.31 4.03
N GLU A 3 -8.15 -5.14 5.32
CA GLU A 3 -9.10 -4.59 6.30
C GLU A 3 -9.52 -3.15 6.02
N SER A 4 -8.60 -2.33 5.51
CA SER A 4 -8.90 -0.95 5.15
C SER A 4 -9.93 -0.90 4.02
N THR A 5 -9.74 -1.73 2.98
CA THR A 5 -10.68 -1.81 1.85
C THR A 5 -12.01 -2.41 2.30
N ARG A 6 -11.99 -3.49 3.11
CA ARG A 6 -13.22 -4.08 3.67
C ARG A 6 -14.00 -3.04 4.48
N SER A 7 -13.32 -2.31 5.36
CA SER A 7 -13.94 -1.24 6.17
C SER A 7 -14.53 -0.13 5.29
N PHE A 8 -13.86 0.27 4.21
CA PHE A 8 -14.39 1.23 3.25
C PHE A 8 -15.68 0.71 2.59
N PHE A 9 -15.71 -0.55 2.14
CA PHE A 9 -16.91 -1.12 1.54
C PHE A 9 -18.07 -1.24 2.52
N THR A 10 -17.83 -1.71 3.74
CA THR A 10 -18.89 -1.93 4.72
C THR A 10 -19.40 -0.63 5.35
N ASN A 11 -18.53 0.35 5.59
CA ASN A 11 -18.88 1.56 6.33
C ASN A 11 -19.23 2.74 5.42
N THR A 12 -18.69 2.78 4.19
CA THR A 12 -18.86 3.92 3.28
C THR A 12 -19.67 3.57 2.04
N ILE A 13 -19.40 2.43 1.39
CA ILE A 13 -20.08 2.07 0.13
C ILE A 13 -21.44 1.42 0.37
N GLN A 14 -21.58 0.60 1.41
CA GLN A 14 -22.83 -0.13 1.70
C GLN A 14 -24.10 0.76 1.75
N PRO A 15 -24.11 1.97 2.37
CA PRO A 15 -25.30 2.83 2.33
C PRO A 15 -25.55 3.50 0.96
N LEU A 16 -24.59 3.44 0.03
CA LEU A 16 -24.65 4.06 -1.30
C LEU A 16 -24.86 3.03 -2.42
N LYS A 17 -25.03 1.75 -2.08
CA LYS A 17 -25.13 0.67 -3.07
C LYS A 17 -26.39 0.78 -3.92
N LEU A 18 -26.25 0.48 -5.21
CA LEU A 18 -27.38 0.36 -6.15
C LEU A 18 -27.86 -1.09 -6.28
N GLU A 19 -27.03 -2.04 -5.90
CA GLU A 19 -27.32 -3.47 -5.91
C GLU A 19 -26.86 -4.11 -4.58
N GLU A 20 -27.53 -5.17 -4.18
CA GLU A 20 -27.17 -5.96 -3.00
C GLU A 20 -25.91 -6.81 -3.26
N PHE A 21 -24.99 -6.82 -2.30
CA PHE A 21 -23.81 -7.69 -2.32
C PHE A 21 -23.52 -8.19 -0.90
N SER A 22 -23.04 -9.43 -0.79
CA SER A 22 -22.71 -10.03 0.50
C SER A 22 -21.30 -9.63 0.97
N ASN A 23 -21.02 -9.83 2.26
CA ASN A 23 -19.68 -9.61 2.81
C ASN A 23 -18.65 -10.55 2.16
N GLU A 24 -19.03 -11.79 1.86
CA GLU A 24 -18.18 -12.77 1.18
C GLU A 24 -17.83 -12.30 -0.23
N ALA A 25 -18.77 -11.68 -0.95
CA ALA A 25 -18.50 -11.09 -2.26
C ALA A 25 -17.52 -9.93 -2.17
N ILE A 26 -17.61 -9.10 -1.12
CA ILE A 26 -16.63 -8.02 -0.86
C ILE A 26 -15.24 -8.62 -0.60
N GLU A 27 -15.14 -9.61 0.29
CA GLU A 27 -13.86 -10.26 0.61
C GLU A 27 -13.22 -10.88 -0.64
N GLN A 28 -13.99 -11.66 -1.40
CA GLN A 28 -13.50 -12.29 -2.63
C GLN A 28 -13.07 -11.26 -3.68
N ASN A 29 -13.82 -10.16 -3.81
CA ASN A 29 -13.47 -9.09 -4.72
C ASN A 29 -12.14 -8.42 -4.32
N ILE A 30 -11.91 -8.17 -3.02
CA ILE A 30 -10.65 -7.60 -2.52
C ILE A 30 -9.48 -8.56 -2.80
N LEU A 31 -9.64 -9.84 -2.46
CA LEU A 31 -8.62 -10.88 -2.66
C LEU A 31 -8.20 -11.00 -4.12
N THR A 32 -9.19 -11.17 -5.00
CA THR A 32 -8.94 -11.39 -6.44
C THR A 32 -8.47 -10.12 -7.16
N THR A 33 -9.00 -8.94 -6.81
CA THR A 33 -8.61 -7.69 -7.46
C THR A 33 -7.17 -7.34 -7.13
N TYR A 34 -6.76 -7.44 -5.86
CA TYR A 34 -5.37 -7.20 -5.50
C TYR A 34 -4.43 -8.19 -6.20
N ARG A 35 -4.78 -9.48 -6.21
CA ARG A 35 -3.99 -10.52 -6.89
C ARG A 35 -3.77 -10.18 -8.37
N LYS A 36 -4.85 -9.86 -9.10
CA LYS A 36 -4.75 -9.47 -10.52
C LYS A 36 -3.86 -8.27 -10.74
N LEU A 37 -3.99 -7.23 -9.89
CA LEU A 37 -3.17 -6.03 -9.98
C LEU A 37 -1.69 -6.33 -9.72
N HIS A 38 -1.41 -7.10 -8.68
CA HIS A 38 -0.05 -7.48 -8.30
C HIS A 38 0.62 -8.34 -9.38
N ASP A 39 -0.05 -9.40 -9.83
CA ASP A 39 0.51 -10.32 -10.82
C ASP A 39 0.76 -9.62 -12.16
N GLN A 40 -0.15 -8.74 -12.58
CA GLN A 40 0.05 -7.95 -13.80
C GLN A 40 1.22 -6.96 -13.64
N TYR A 41 1.33 -6.31 -12.48
CA TYR A 41 2.46 -5.43 -12.18
C TYR A 41 3.78 -6.19 -12.23
N GLU A 42 3.90 -7.35 -11.59
CA GLU A 42 5.12 -8.16 -11.61
C GLU A 42 5.44 -8.67 -13.02
N ALA A 43 4.43 -9.12 -13.77
CA ALA A 43 4.61 -9.56 -15.15
C ALA A 43 5.13 -8.43 -16.05
N ASP A 44 4.63 -7.21 -15.89
CA ASP A 44 5.01 -6.06 -16.71
C ASP A 44 6.19 -5.25 -16.16
N LYS A 45 6.65 -5.52 -14.93
CA LYS A 45 7.70 -4.74 -14.24
C LYS A 45 8.97 -4.60 -15.07
N HIS A 46 9.34 -5.65 -15.80
CA HIS A 46 10.50 -5.67 -16.68
C HIS A 46 10.40 -4.73 -17.89
N LEU A 47 9.20 -4.23 -18.22
CA LEU A 47 8.98 -3.26 -19.29
C LEU A 47 9.30 -1.83 -18.84
N ILE A 48 9.46 -1.60 -17.53
CA ILE A 48 9.80 -0.28 -16.99
C ILE A 48 11.31 -0.06 -17.15
N PRO A 49 11.74 1.04 -17.80
CA PRO A 49 13.16 1.33 -17.95
C PRO A 49 13.90 1.42 -16.62
N GLU A 50 15.18 1.03 -16.61
CA GLU A 50 16.05 1.22 -15.45
C GLU A 50 16.08 2.71 -15.05
N GLY A 51 15.97 2.99 -13.74
CA GLY A 51 15.87 4.34 -13.20
C GLY A 51 14.46 4.94 -13.21
N ASN A 52 13.44 4.25 -13.75
CA ASN A 52 12.05 4.74 -13.78
C ASN A 52 11.15 4.04 -12.75
N LEU A 53 11.69 3.21 -11.87
CA LEU A 53 10.95 2.51 -10.82
C LEU A 53 11.69 2.57 -9.48
N ILE A 54 10.95 2.81 -8.41
CA ILE A 54 11.37 2.55 -7.04
C ILE A 54 10.21 1.90 -6.29
N GLU A 55 10.53 0.85 -5.54
CA GLU A 55 9.59 0.09 -4.71
C GLU A 55 9.87 0.42 -3.24
N VAL A 56 8.88 0.96 -2.54
CA VAL A 56 9.05 1.47 -1.17
C VAL A 56 8.05 0.81 -0.24
N LYS A 57 8.55 0.22 0.85
CA LYS A 57 7.71 -0.25 1.95
C LYS A 57 7.18 0.93 2.73
N PHE A 58 5.90 0.86 3.09
CA PHE A 58 5.24 1.95 3.78
C PHE A 58 5.85 2.22 5.16
N GLU A 59 6.16 1.17 5.91
CA GLU A 59 6.80 1.28 7.22
C GLU A 59 8.22 1.85 7.18
N ASP A 60 9.00 1.57 6.12
CA ASP A 60 10.32 2.17 5.92
C ASP A 60 10.18 3.66 5.60
N PHE A 61 9.20 4.01 4.75
CA PHE A 61 8.86 5.41 4.47
C PHE A 61 8.41 6.16 5.72
N GLU A 62 7.63 5.55 6.61
CA GLU A 62 7.24 6.22 7.84
C GLU A 62 8.37 6.37 8.84
N ALA A 63 9.31 5.41 8.89
CA ALA A 63 10.46 5.48 9.77
C ALA A 63 11.38 6.66 9.41
N ASP A 64 11.55 6.96 8.11
CA ASP A 64 12.29 8.12 7.63
C ASP A 64 11.71 8.70 6.33
N ALA A 65 10.60 9.43 6.45
CA ALA A 65 9.90 9.98 5.28
C ALA A 65 10.73 10.99 4.49
N LEU A 66 11.59 11.77 5.15
CA LEU A 66 12.43 12.75 4.46
C LEU A 66 13.57 12.04 3.72
N GLY A 67 14.26 11.11 4.36
CA GLY A 67 15.33 10.33 3.74
C GLY A 67 14.82 9.47 2.60
N MET A 68 13.68 8.80 2.76
CA MET A 68 13.06 8.02 1.67
C MET A 68 12.59 8.92 0.52
N THR A 69 12.13 10.15 0.79
CA THR A 69 11.82 11.10 -0.28
C THR A 69 13.07 11.53 -1.05
N GLU A 70 14.19 11.78 -0.35
CA GLU A 70 15.49 12.07 -0.98
C GLU A 70 15.96 10.92 -1.88
N GLU A 71 15.80 9.68 -1.40
CA GLU A 71 16.10 8.48 -2.17
C GLU A 71 15.23 8.35 -3.42
N ILE A 72 13.92 8.60 -3.32
CA ILE A 72 13.02 8.62 -4.49
C ILE A 72 13.50 9.63 -5.53
N TYR A 73 13.86 10.85 -5.12
CA TYR A 73 14.40 11.87 -6.03
C TYR A 73 15.68 11.38 -6.74
N ARG A 74 16.59 10.77 -6.00
CA ARG A 74 17.85 10.26 -6.54
C ARG A 74 17.63 9.10 -7.50
N THR A 75 16.88 8.08 -7.10
CA THR A 75 16.64 6.86 -7.90
C THR A 75 15.93 7.17 -9.19
N LEU A 76 14.94 8.06 -9.16
CA LEU A 76 14.17 8.48 -10.33
C LEU A 76 14.82 9.64 -11.11
N SER A 77 16.01 10.08 -10.70
CA SER A 77 16.71 11.24 -11.29
C SER A 77 15.84 12.49 -11.40
N LEU A 78 14.98 12.73 -10.40
CA LEU A 78 14.08 13.88 -10.38
C LEU A 78 14.88 15.15 -10.05
N PRO A 79 14.74 16.22 -10.86
CA PRO A 79 15.43 17.48 -10.59
C PRO A 79 14.79 18.23 -9.42
N GLY A 80 15.53 19.19 -8.86
CA GLY A 80 14.98 20.18 -7.94
C GLY A 80 14.94 19.80 -6.46
N TRP A 81 15.62 18.71 -6.07
CA TRP A 81 15.70 18.29 -4.66
C TRP A 81 16.17 19.40 -3.73
N ASP A 82 17.29 20.07 -4.03
CA ASP A 82 17.87 21.11 -3.16
C ASP A 82 16.90 22.26 -2.88
N ASN A 83 16.10 22.63 -3.89
CA ASN A 83 15.09 23.68 -3.78
C ASN A 83 13.86 23.20 -2.99
N ALA A 84 13.45 21.94 -3.18
CA ALA A 84 12.23 21.38 -2.58
C ALA A 84 12.45 20.88 -1.14
N LYS A 85 13.68 20.48 -0.78
CA LYS A 85 14.03 19.80 0.48
C LYS A 85 13.46 20.52 1.71
N THR A 86 13.60 21.84 1.78
CA THR A 86 13.11 22.63 2.91
C THR A 86 11.59 22.55 3.06
N ALA A 87 10.84 22.71 1.97
CA ALA A 87 9.38 22.64 2.01
C ALA A 87 8.88 21.22 2.32
N ILE A 88 9.52 20.21 1.74
CA ILE A 88 9.23 18.80 2.03
C ILE A 88 9.50 18.48 3.50
N ALA A 89 10.64 18.91 4.05
CA ALA A 89 10.99 18.70 5.46
C ALA A 89 9.98 19.36 6.40
N GLN A 90 9.52 20.58 6.09
CA GLN A 90 8.45 21.25 6.85
C GLN A 90 7.14 20.45 6.80
N TYR A 91 6.74 19.98 5.62
CA TYR A 91 5.51 19.21 5.45
C TYR A 91 5.58 17.87 6.20
N VAL A 92 6.65 17.10 6.00
CA VAL A 92 6.88 15.84 6.71
C VAL A 92 6.91 16.08 8.23
N GLY A 93 7.58 17.14 8.68
CA GLY A 93 7.59 17.56 10.07
C GLY A 93 6.19 17.84 10.63
N SER A 94 5.30 18.46 9.84
CA SER A 94 3.92 18.76 10.24
C SER A 94 3.04 17.51 10.40
N LYS A 95 3.43 16.38 9.79
CA LYS A 95 2.72 15.09 9.88
C LYS A 95 3.19 14.21 11.03
N LYS A 96 4.25 14.60 11.76
CA LYS A 96 4.71 13.87 12.94
C LYS A 96 3.58 13.79 13.98
N GLY A 97 3.18 12.57 14.33
CA GLY A 97 2.10 12.31 15.30
C GLY A 97 0.80 11.78 14.70
N TYR A 98 0.72 11.55 13.39
CA TYR A 98 -0.41 10.83 12.81
C TYR A 98 -0.52 9.42 13.42
N LYS A 99 -1.69 9.11 13.99
CA LYS A 99 -1.97 7.83 14.63
C LYS A 99 -2.73 6.95 13.64
N LYS A 100 -2.10 5.87 13.20
CA LYS A 100 -2.76 4.85 12.40
C LYS A 100 -3.92 4.20 13.14
N ASN A 101 -4.91 3.76 12.37
CA ASN A 101 -5.85 2.74 12.84
C ASN A 101 -5.07 1.47 13.16
N LYS A 102 -5.09 1.04 14.42
CA LYS A 102 -4.59 -0.26 14.83
C LYS A 102 -5.70 -1.27 14.62
N TYR A 103 -5.59 -2.05 13.56
CA TYR A 103 -6.46 -3.21 13.36
C TYR A 103 -5.86 -4.40 14.12
N GLN A 104 -6.65 -4.99 15.02
CA GLN A 104 -6.38 -6.37 15.44
C GLN A 104 -7.04 -7.27 14.40
N TYR A 105 -6.21 -7.94 13.61
CA TYR A 105 -6.69 -8.89 12.60
C TYR A 105 -7.18 -10.16 13.31
N ALA A 106 -8.43 -10.55 13.02
CA ALA A 106 -8.92 -11.86 13.41
C ALA A 106 -8.12 -12.95 12.69
N ASP A 107 -7.95 -14.12 13.32
CA ASP A 107 -7.16 -15.23 12.75
C ASP A 107 -7.68 -15.66 11.37
N ARG A 108 -9.00 -15.63 11.15
CA ARG A 108 -9.61 -15.87 9.83
C ARG A 108 -9.11 -14.88 8.77
N THR A 109 -8.97 -13.59 9.10
CA THR A 109 -8.46 -12.60 8.15
C THR A 109 -7.01 -12.93 7.80
N ARG A 110 -6.18 -13.28 8.80
CA ARG A 110 -4.78 -13.64 8.57
C ARG A 110 -4.69 -14.84 7.63
N GLN A 111 -5.42 -15.91 7.93
CA GLN A 111 -5.46 -17.11 7.10
C GLN A 111 -5.91 -16.80 5.66
N LEU A 112 -6.98 -16.01 5.48
CA LEU A 112 -7.44 -15.61 4.14
C LEU A 112 -6.35 -14.86 3.36
N VAL A 113 -5.66 -13.93 4.02
CA VAL A 113 -4.58 -13.15 3.41
C VAL A 113 -3.37 -14.03 3.09
N GLU A 114 -2.98 -14.94 3.98
CA GLU A 114 -1.86 -15.87 3.76
C GLU A 114 -2.16 -16.86 2.63
N ASP A 115 -3.35 -17.48 2.63
CA ASP A 115 -3.78 -18.44 1.61
C ASP A 115 -3.83 -17.81 0.22
N ASN A 116 -4.16 -16.53 0.14
CA ASN A 116 -4.35 -15.84 -1.14
C ASN A 116 -3.16 -15.02 -1.59
N TRP A 117 -2.31 -14.52 -0.68
CA TRP A 117 -1.23 -13.56 -0.95
C TRP A 117 0.11 -13.93 -0.28
N GLY A 118 0.29 -15.17 0.19
CA GLY A 118 1.49 -15.62 0.91
C GLY A 118 2.82 -15.40 0.17
N ASP A 119 2.85 -15.71 -1.12
CA ASP A 119 3.97 -15.43 -2.03
C ASP A 119 4.33 -13.93 -2.09
N VAL A 120 3.33 -13.04 -2.12
CA VAL A 120 3.54 -11.59 -2.09
C VAL A 120 4.13 -11.18 -0.74
N LEU A 121 3.62 -11.74 0.36
CA LEU A 121 4.16 -11.47 1.69
C LEU A 121 5.61 -11.91 1.80
N ASP A 122 5.95 -13.07 1.26
CA ASP A 122 7.32 -13.58 1.23
C ASP A 122 8.25 -12.71 0.36
N GLN A 123 7.80 -12.29 -0.82
CA GLN A 123 8.54 -11.37 -1.70
C GLN A 123 8.92 -10.08 -0.96
N TRP A 124 8.00 -9.54 -0.16
CA TRP A 124 8.21 -8.32 0.60
C TRP A 124 8.77 -8.59 2.02
N GLY A 125 9.03 -9.83 2.40
CA GLY A 125 9.58 -10.22 3.70
C GLY A 125 8.64 -9.93 4.89
N TYR A 126 7.33 -9.89 4.66
CA TYR A 126 6.34 -9.78 5.73
C TYR A 126 6.16 -11.12 6.46
N ARG A 127 5.87 -11.02 7.76
CA ARG A 127 5.47 -12.13 8.64
C ARG A 127 4.20 -11.68 9.34
N ILE A 128 3.10 -12.43 9.17
CA ILE A 128 1.78 -12.11 9.72
C ILE A 128 1.53 -12.91 10.99
#